data_AF-A0A6L7QPB9-F1
#
_entry.id   AF-A0A6L7QPB9-F1
#
_cell.length_a   1.000
_cell.length_b   1.000
_cell.length_c   1.000
_cell.angle_alpha   90.00
_cell.angle_beta   90.00
_cell.angle_gamma   90.00
#
_symmetry.space_group_name_H-M   'P 1'
#
loop_
_entity.id
_entity.type
_entity.pdbx_description
1 polymer ?
#
loop_
_entity_poly.entity_id
_entity_poly.type
_entity_poly.pdbx_seq_one_letter_code
_entity_poly.pdbx_strand_id
1 'polypeptide(L)'
;MLIAYLGITRLVVQAGVFYLTTPVVSQAMTMMTFGTSAISPTGLAALGMSYGFFSDVQSIFMPSAAHATRLHDAMRMSRRGLCLAIALALLIGFVAAIVYVIVMAYEQGASNFNSWFFRVSSGAGVRSFEDAMSKIKTPADFHAQKLGFFGIGAAAMTVLTFMQYRFPWWPLHPVGLAISAIWMVRNQAPAIFVAWAAKSLIMRFGGIELYRKAAPFFIGLIAGYFLGVGLSFLVDVAFFPGNGHPILHG
;
A
#
# COMPACT_ATOMS: atom_id res chain seq x y z
N MET A 1 3.71 0.14 14.87
CA MET A 1 3.47 -0.50 13.56
C MET A 1 2.34 -1.53 13.57
N LEU A 2 2.32 -2.51 14.49
CA LEU A 2 1.32 -3.59 14.49
C LEU A 2 -0.15 -3.12 14.40
N ILE A 3 -0.54 -2.10 15.15
CA ILE A 3 -1.90 -1.53 15.12
C ILE A 3 -2.26 -1.02 13.72
N ALA A 4 -1.32 -0.34 13.06
CA ALA A 4 -1.53 0.18 11.72
C ALA A 4 -1.68 -0.95 10.68
N TYR A 5 -0.91 -2.04 10.84
CA TYR A 5 -1.02 -3.24 9.98
C TYR A 5 -2.34 -3.97 10.15
N LEU A 6 -2.80 -4.14 11.40
CA LEU A 6 -4.11 -4.73 11.68
C LEU A 6 -5.25 -3.85 11.13
N GLY A 7 -5.14 -2.53 11.31
CA GLY A 7 -6.10 -1.57 10.77
C GLY A 7 -6.23 -1.66 9.25
N ILE A 8 -5.10 -1.63 8.53
CA ILE A 8 -5.09 -1.76 7.07
C ILE A 8 -5.60 -3.11 6.62
N THR A 9 -5.15 -4.20 7.23
CA THR A 9 -5.61 -5.55 6.87
C THR A 9 -7.12 -5.66 7.01
N ARG A 10 -7.68 -5.11 8.09
CA ARG A 10 -9.13 -5.03 8.27
C ARG A 10 -9.81 -4.19 7.18
N LEU A 11 -9.26 -3.02 6.85
CA LEU A 11 -9.79 -2.16 5.79
C LEU A 11 -9.77 -2.85 4.41
N VAL A 12 -8.67 -3.51 4.06
CA VAL A 12 -8.53 -4.27 2.81
C VAL A 12 -9.54 -5.42 2.75
N VAL A 13 -9.64 -6.21 3.83
CA VAL A 13 -10.58 -7.34 3.89
C VAL A 13 -12.04 -6.87 3.86
N GLN A 14 -12.38 -5.77 4.55
CA GLN A 14 -13.76 -5.26 4.61
C GLN A 14 -14.18 -4.53 3.34
N ALA A 15 -13.32 -3.67 2.80
CA ALA A 15 -13.66 -2.81 1.67
C ALA A 15 -13.29 -3.44 0.30
N GLY A 16 -12.52 -4.53 0.30
CA GLY A 16 -12.03 -5.16 -0.93
C GLY A 16 -11.06 -4.29 -1.72
N VAL A 17 -10.47 -3.27 -1.07
CA VAL A 17 -9.52 -2.36 -1.71
C VAL A 17 -8.18 -3.08 -1.83
N PHE A 18 -7.76 -3.34 -3.07
CA PHE A 18 -6.54 -4.10 -3.36
C PHE A 18 -5.26 -3.39 -2.88
N TYR A 19 -5.30 -2.06 -2.74
CA TYR A 19 -4.10 -1.25 -2.54
C TYR A 19 -4.31 -0.13 -1.52
N LEU A 20 -3.62 -0.20 -0.37
CA LEU A 20 -3.80 0.77 0.72
C LEU A 20 -2.52 1.00 1.52
N THR A 21 -2.20 2.27 1.77
CA THR A 21 -1.03 2.66 2.56
C THR A 21 -1.45 3.22 3.92
N THR A 22 -0.56 3.17 4.90
CA THR A 22 -0.82 3.88 6.16
C THR A 22 -0.82 5.39 5.88
N PRO A 23 -1.87 6.13 6.29
CA PRO A 23 -1.86 7.58 6.18
C PRO A 23 -0.80 8.22 7.08
N VAL A 24 -0.42 7.55 8.17
CA VAL A 24 0.62 8.00 9.10
C VAL A 24 1.53 6.83 9.46
N VAL A 25 2.84 6.98 9.26
CA VAL A 25 3.86 6.03 9.72
C VAL A 25 4.20 6.29 11.19
N SER A 26 4.60 5.27 11.93
CA SER A 26 4.77 5.34 13.39
C SER A 26 5.93 6.23 13.77
N GLN A 27 6.98 6.30 12.95
CA GLN A 27 8.10 7.21 13.16
C GLN A 27 7.61 8.66 13.14
N ALA A 28 6.78 9.01 12.15
CA ALA A 28 6.17 10.33 12.04
C ALA A 28 5.25 10.62 13.23
N MET A 29 4.48 9.63 13.70
CA MET A 29 3.66 9.77 14.90
C MET A 29 4.51 10.04 16.14
N THR A 30 5.56 9.25 16.38
CA THR A 30 6.47 9.42 17.53
C THR A 30 7.10 10.81 17.53
N MET A 31 7.66 11.24 16.38
CA MET A 31 8.25 12.58 16.25
C MET A 31 7.22 13.70 16.44
N MET A 32 5.97 13.47 16.02
CA MET A 32 4.89 14.45 16.16
C MET A 32 4.37 14.56 17.60
N THR A 33 4.28 13.44 18.33
CA THR A 33 3.80 13.38 19.72
C THR A 33 4.81 13.96 20.70
N PHE A 34 6.08 13.55 20.61
CA PHE A 34 7.11 14.01 21.54
C PHE A 34 7.78 15.32 21.12
N GLY A 35 7.67 15.69 19.83
CA GLY A 35 8.54 16.70 19.24
C GLY A 35 9.90 16.11 18.90
N THR A 36 10.56 16.70 17.91
CA THR A 36 11.92 16.29 17.52
C THR A 36 12.98 16.82 18.49
N SER A 37 12.70 17.91 19.22
CA SER A 37 13.58 18.46 20.25
C SER A 37 13.75 17.54 21.47
N ALA A 38 12.74 16.72 21.78
CA ALA A 38 12.77 15.77 22.90
C ALA A 38 13.49 14.44 22.57
N ILE A 39 13.89 14.23 21.31
CA ILE A 39 14.53 13.00 20.83
C ILE A 39 16.00 13.31 20.56
N SER A 40 16.91 12.47 21.06
CA SER A 40 18.34 12.66 20.81
C SER A 40 18.65 12.61 19.30
N PRO A 41 19.73 13.27 18.83
CA PRO A 41 20.14 13.20 17.42
C PRO A 41 20.35 11.76 16.91
N THR A 42 20.90 10.89 17.77
CA THR A 42 21.07 9.46 17.47
C THR A 42 19.73 8.73 17.38
N GLY A 43 18.76 9.09 18.22
CA GLY A 43 17.39 8.58 18.15
C GLY A 43 16.66 9.02 16.89
N LEU A 44 16.81 10.28 16.47
CA LEU A 44 16.26 10.79 15.21
C LEU A 44 16.88 10.10 14.00
N ALA A 45 18.20 9.87 14.01
CA ALA A 45 18.87 9.10 12.97
C ALA A 45 18.36 7.65 12.90
N ALA A 46 18.20 6.98 14.05
CA ALA A 46 17.64 5.63 14.12
C ALA A 46 16.19 5.57 13.61
N LEU A 47 15.36 6.57 13.96
CA LEU A 47 13.99 6.68 13.44
C LEU A 47 14.00 6.90 11.92
N GLY A 48 14.88 7.75 11.40
CA GLY A 48 15.07 7.96 9.96
C GLY A 48 15.48 6.69 9.23
N MET A 49 16.45 5.93 9.75
CA MET A 49 16.90 4.66 9.17
C MET A 49 15.81 3.59 9.21
N SER A 50 15.01 3.55 10.28
CA SER A 50 13.88 2.61 10.40
C SER A 50 12.79 2.87 9.36
N TYR A 51 12.76 4.06 8.74
CA TYR A 51 11.81 4.39 7.68
C TYR A 51 11.90 3.37 6.55
N GLY A 52 13.09 3.00 6.09
CA GLY A 52 13.26 2.03 4.98
C GLY A 52 12.60 0.66 5.20
N PHE A 53 12.40 0.23 6.45
CA PHE A 53 11.74 -1.05 6.78
C PHE A 53 10.23 -0.93 7.01
N PHE A 54 9.75 0.23 7.45
CA PHE A 54 8.38 0.38 7.95
C PHE A 54 7.57 1.51 7.32
N SER A 55 8.18 2.30 6.42
CA SER A 55 7.53 3.45 5.82
C SER A 55 6.53 3.08 4.74
N ASP A 56 6.87 2.06 3.95
CA ASP A 56 6.08 1.67 2.81
C ASP A 56 5.27 0.43 3.13
N VAL A 57 4.05 0.67 3.61
CA VAL A 57 3.12 -0.38 4.02
C VAL A 57 2.46 -1.06 2.81
N GLN A 58 2.72 -0.55 1.60
CA GLN A 58 2.20 -1.05 0.33
C GLN A 58 2.47 -2.53 0.09
N SER A 59 3.61 -3.04 0.56
CA SER A 59 4.09 -4.40 0.24
C SER A 59 3.91 -5.40 1.38
N ILE A 60 3.15 -5.07 2.43
CA ILE A 60 3.22 -5.82 3.68
C ILE A 60 2.38 -7.10 3.61
N PHE A 61 2.97 -8.18 4.11
CA PHE A 61 2.48 -9.55 4.00
C PHE A 61 1.12 -9.84 4.61
N MET A 62 0.61 -8.99 5.51
CA MET A 62 -0.55 -9.32 6.35
C MET A 62 -1.89 -9.38 5.58
N PRO A 63 -2.25 -8.41 4.70
CA PRO A 63 -3.39 -8.54 3.80
C PRO A 63 -3.24 -9.72 2.82
N SER A 64 -2.07 -9.89 2.20
CA SER A 64 -1.83 -11.01 1.28
C SER A 64 -1.91 -12.37 1.98
N ALA A 65 -1.42 -12.48 3.21
CA ALA A 65 -1.56 -13.67 4.05
C ALA A 65 -3.02 -13.91 4.45
N ALA A 66 -3.79 -12.85 4.75
CA ALA A 66 -5.23 -12.96 5.00
C ALA A 66 -6.01 -13.42 3.76
N HIS A 67 -5.55 -13.10 2.55
CA HIS A 67 -6.10 -13.70 1.33
C HIS A 67 -5.64 -15.15 1.13
N ALA A 68 -4.40 -15.48 1.49
CA ALA A 68 -3.87 -16.84 1.38
C ALA A 68 -4.60 -17.84 2.30
N THR A 69 -5.13 -17.42 3.45
CA THR A 69 -5.95 -18.31 4.28
C THR A 69 -7.23 -18.77 3.58
N ARG A 70 -7.80 -17.99 2.65
CA ARG A 70 -8.92 -18.45 1.82
C ARG A 70 -8.48 -19.49 0.78
N LEU A 71 -7.22 -19.44 0.36
CA LEU A 71 -6.62 -20.43 -0.55
C LEU A 71 -6.43 -21.79 0.14
N HIS A 72 -6.21 -21.81 1.46
CA HIS A 72 -6.21 -23.04 2.27
C HIS A 72 -7.53 -23.80 2.11
N ASP A 73 -8.66 -23.11 2.27
CA ASP A 73 -10.00 -23.73 2.19
C ASP A 73 -10.29 -24.26 0.78
N ALA A 74 -9.82 -23.57 -0.25
CA ALA A 74 -9.98 -23.99 -1.64
C ALA A 74 -9.08 -25.18 -2.04
N MET A 75 -7.81 -25.18 -1.59
CA MET A 75 -6.81 -26.18 -2.00
C MET A 75 -6.67 -27.37 -1.04
N ARG A 76 -7.39 -27.39 0.09
CA ARG A 76 -7.33 -28.45 1.13
C ARG A 76 -5.90 -28.76 1.63
N MET A 77 -4.98 -27.80 1.52
CA MET A 77 -3.58 -27.96 1.90
C MET A 77 -3.43 -27.90 3.42
N SER A 78 -2.40 -28.51 4.04
CA SER A 78 -2.21 -28.37 5.49
C SER A 78 -1.86 -26.92 5.87
N ARG A 79 -2.34 -26.41 7.01
CA ARG A 79 -2.04 -25.05 7.49
C ARG A 79 -0.54 -24.80 7.60
N ARG A 80 0.21 -25.80 8.08
CA ARG A 80 1.68 -25.76 8.17
C ARG A 80 2.33 -25.70 6.80
N GLY A 81 1.84 -26.48 5.83
CA GLY A 81 2.32 -26.46 4.45
C GLY A 81 2.12 -25.10 3.78
N LEU A 82 0.94 -24.48 3.96
CA LEU A 82 0.68 -23.14 3.43
C LEU A 82 1.58 -22.09 4.07
N CYS A 83 1.73 -22.08 5.40
CA CYS A 83 2.62 -21.14 6.07
C CYS A 83 4.07 -21.30 5.60
N LEU A 84 4.54 -22.53 5.44
CA LEU A 84 5.90 -22.82 4.97
C LEU A 84 6.08 -22.40 3.50
N ALA A 85 5.10 -22.64 2.64
CA ALA A 85 5.13 -22.18 1.25
C ALA A 85 5.18 -20.66 1.14
N ILE A 86 4.37 -19.94 1.93
CA ILE A 86 4.41 -18.47 2.00
C ILE A 86 5.79 -18.02 2.50
N ALA A 87 6.29 -18.58 3.59
CA ALA A 87 7.59 -18.20 4.14
C ALA A 87 8.74 -18.42 3.15
N LEU A 88 8.75 -19.55 2.44
CA LEU A 88 9.75 -19.83 1.40
C LEU A 88 9.64 -18.88 0.22
N ALA A 89 8.42 -18.63 -0.28
CA ALA A 89 8.21 -17.69 -1.37
C ALA A 89 8.68 -16.27 -1.02
N LEU A 90 8.42 -15.83 0.22
CA LEU A 90 8.90 -14.55 0.73
C LEU A 90 10.42 -14.50 0.82
N LEU A 91 11.05 -15.52 1.38
CA LEU A 91 12.50 -15.56 1.55
C LEU A 91 13.22 -15.61 0.20
N ILE A 92 12.77 -16.47 -0.72
CA ILE A 92 13.34 -16.59 -2.06
C ILE A 92 13.15 -15.27 -2.83
N GLY A 93 11.94 -14.71 -2.81
CA GLY A 93 11.65 -13.44 -3.49
C GLY A 93 12.47 -12.28 -2.94
N PHE A 94 12.63 -12.20 -1.61
CA PHE A 94 13.41 -11.16 -0.95
C PHE A 94 14.91 -11.28 -1.29
N VAL A 95 15.49 -12.48 -1.20
CA VAL A 95 16.90 -12.71 -1.53
C VAL A 95 17.15 -12.46 -3.02
N ALA A 96 16.30 -12.97 -3.91
CA ALA A 96 16.42 -12.75 -5.35
C ALA A 96 16.34 -11.26 -5.69
N ALA A 97 15.40 -10.51 -5.09
CA ALA A 97 15.28 -9.07 -5.30
C ALA A 97 16.53 -8.31 -4.85
N ILE A 98 17.07 -8.62 -3.67
CA ILE A 98 18.30 -7.98 -3.17
C ILE A 98 19.48 -8.26 -4.10
N VAL A 99 19.70 -9.53 -4.45
CA VAL A 99 20.81 -9.93 -5.33
C VAL A 99 20.69 -9.23 -6.68
N TYR A 100 19.50 -9.23 -7.28
CA TYR A 100 19.29 -8.62 -8.58
C TYR A 100 19.47 -7.10 -8.57
N VAL A 101 18.94 -6.41 -7.56
CA VAL A 101 19.14 -4.96 -7.39
C VAL A 101 20.62 -4.62 -7.23
N ILE A 102 21.36 -5.40 -6.44
CA ILE A 102 22.79 -5.18 -6.22
C ILE A 102 23.58 -5.41 -7.52
N VAL A 103 23.35 -6.53 -8.21
CA VAL A 103 24.02 -6.85 -9.48
C VAL A 103 23.75 -5.76 -10.52
N MET A 104 22.48 -5.39 -10.72
CA MET A 104 22.13 -4.30 -11.63
C MET A 104 22.78 -2.97 -11.24
N ALA A 105 22.90 -2.69 -9.94
CA ALA A 105 23.51 -1.45 -9.47
C ALA A 105 25.01 -1.41 -9.76
N TYR A 106 25.69 -2.55 -9.73
CA TYR A 106 27.10 -2.66 -10.14
C TYR A 106 27.29 -2.58 -11.65
N GLU A 107 26.39 -3.17 -12.43
CA GLU A 107 26.52 -3.21 -13.90
C GLU A 107 26.13 -1.88 -14.56
N GLN A 108 24.99 -1.31 -14.15
CA GLN A 108 24.37 -0.17 -14.82
C GLN A 108 24.47 1.13 -14.01
N GLY A 109 24.84 1.04 -12.73
CA GLY A 109 24.81 2.17 -11.80
C GLY A 109 23.39 2.42 -11.27
N ALA A 110 23.23 2.42 -9.94
CA ALA A 110 21.93 2.65 -9.31
C ALA A 110 21.27 3.98 -9.71
N SER A 111 22.05 5.01 -10.04
CA SER A 111 21.54 6.32 -10.49
C SER A 111 20.81 6.27 -11.83
N ASN A 112 21.06 5.25 -12.64
CA ASN A 112 20.44 5.07 -13.95
C ASN A 112 19.11 4.32 -13.87
N PHE A 113 18.72 3.84 -12.69
CA PHE A 113 17.43 3.18 -12.51
C PHE A 113 16.30 4.20 -12.71
N ASN A 114 15.42 3.93 -13.68
CA ASN A 114 14.21 4.73 -13.91
C ASN A 114 13.11 4.39 -12.87
N SER A 115 13.46 4.51 -11.59
CA SER A 115 12.61 4.18 -10.46
C SER A 115 12.59 5.33 -9.46
N TRP A 116 11.43 5.60 -8.87
CA TRP A 116 11.31 6.67 -7.89
C TRP A 116 12.17 6.44 -6.64
N PHE A 117 12.61 5.21 -6.36
CA PHE A 117 13.45 4.89 -5.21
C PHE A 117 14.89 5.38 -5.35
N PHE A 118 15.46 5.31 -6.56
CA PHE A 118 16.89 5.48 -6.82
C PHE A 118 17.27 6.82 -7.47
N ARG A 119 16.31 7.73 -7.64
CA ARG A 119 16.56 9.07 -8.18
C ARG A 119 17.55 9.85 -7.28
N VAL A 120 18.64 10.32 -7.88
CA VAL A 120 19.77 10.96 -7.20
C VAL A 120 19.39 12.19 -6.35
N SER A 121 18.28 12.88 -6.66
CA SER A 121 17.87 14.11 -5.95
C SER A 121 16.46 14.08 -5.36
N SER A 122 15.68 13.05 -5.66
CA SER A 122 14.28 12.96 -5.20
C SER A 122 13.86 11.54 -4.82
N GLY A 123 14.85 10.64 -4.75
CA GLY A 123 14.66 9.25 -4.42
C GLY A 123 14.15 9.06 -3.01
N ALA A 124 13.43 7.95 -2.78
CA ALA A 124 12.96 7.55 -1.45
C ALA A 124 14.10 7.58 -0.42
N GLY A 125 15.25 6.97 -0.77
CA GLY A 125 16.41 6.91 0.12
C GLY A 125 16.95 8.28 0.48
N VAL A 126 17.17 9.13 -0.53
CA VAL A 126 17.69 10.50 -0.34
C VAL A 126 16.74 11.32 0.53
N ARG A 127 15.43 11.28 0.25
CA ARG A 127 14.42 12.01 1.03
C ARG A 127 14.35 11.57 2.49
N SER A 128 14.48 10.28 2.77
CA SER A 128 14.48 9.78 4.16
C SER A 128 15.69 10.29 4.95
N PHE A 129 16.86 10.32 4.32
CA PHE A 129 18.07 10.86 4.94
C PHE A 129 18.00 12.39 5.11
N GLU A 130 17.55 13.11 4.09
CA GLU A 130 17.34 14.56 4.14
C GLU A 130 16.34 14.95 5.23
N ASP A 131 15.22 14.23 5.34
CA ASP A 131 14.21 14.45 6.38
C ASP A 131 14.78 14.22 7.79
N ALA A 132 15.53 13.13 7.99
CA ALA A 132 16.21 12.87 9.26
C ALA A 132 17.24 13.96 9.59
N MET A 133 18.08 14.34 8.63
CA MET A 133 19.10 15.37 8.80
C MET A 133 18.47 16.74 9.08
N SER A 134 17.40 17.10 8.37
CA SER A 134 16.66 18.34 8.57
C SER A 134 16.12 18.45 10.00
N LYS A 135 15.55 17.35 10.52
CA LYS A 135 15.03 17.30 11.90
C LYS A 135 16.12 17.35 12.98
N ILE A 136 17.32 16.85 12.68
CA ILE A 136 18.49 16.95 13.57
C ILE A 136 19.03 18.40 13.58
N LYS A 137 19.12 19.03 12.41
CA LYS A 137 19.64 20.41 12.27
C LYS A 137 18.68 21.46 12.82
N THR A 138 17.39 21.24 12.62
CA THR A 138 16.33 22.15 13.04
C THR A 138 15.31 21.38 13.88
N PRO A 139 15.65 21.03 15.13
CA PRO A 139 14.70 20.38 16.02
C PRO A 139 13.52 21.31 16.28
N ALA A 140 12.32 20.81 16.02
CA ALA A 140 11.07 21.45 16.39
C ALA A 140 10.50 20.81 17.67
N ASP A 141 9.84 21.64 18.47
CA ASP A 141 8.98 21.20 19.56
C ASP A 141 7.73 20.48 19.04
N PHE A 142 6.92 19.96 19.97
CA PHE A 142 5.70 19.24 19.60
C PHE A 142 4.80 20.11 18.70
N HIS A 143 4.33 19.53 17.61
CA HIS A 143 3.49 20.24 16.65
C HIS A 143 2.02 20.26 17.12
N ALA A 144 1.69 21.18 18.02
CA ALA A 144 0.35 21.32 18.60
C ALA A 144 -0.78 21.34 17.55
N GLN A 145 -0.61 22.07 16.45
CA GLN A 145 -1.58 22.16 15.38
C GLN A 145 -1.81 20.81 14.67
N LYS A 146 -0.72 20.09 14.36
CA LYS A 146 -0.83 18.76 13.73
C LYS A 146 -1.54 17.79 14.69
N LEU A 147 -1.20 17.84 15.98
CA LEU A 147 -1.83 16.98 17.00
C LEU A 147 -3.30 17.33 17.18
N GLY A 148 -3.66 18.62 17.10
CA GLY A 148 -5.05 19.08 17.09
C GLY A 148 -5.83 18.48 15.91
N PHE A 149 -5.31 18.56 14.69
CA PHE A 149 -5.95 17.94 13.53
C PHE A 149 -6.03 16.41 13.63
N PHE A 150 -4.98 15.77 14.15
CA PHE A 150 -5.02 14.33 14.43
C PHE A 150 -6.12 13.98 15.44
N GLY A 151 -6.25 14.76 16.51
CA GLY A 151 -7.31 14.62 17.51
C GLY A 151 -8.71 14.80 16.92
N ILE A 152 -8.91 15.81 16.07
CA ILE A 152 -10.18 16.01 15.34
C ILE A 152 -10.49 14.80 14.46
N GLY A 153 -9.50 14.29 13.72
CA GLY A 153 -9.65 13.08 12.90
C GLY A 153 -10.00 11.84 13.74
N ALA A 154 -9.34 11.66 14.88
CA ALA A 154 -9.61 10.57 15.81
C ALA A 154 -11.01 10.66 16.42
N ALA A 155 -11.45 11.86 16.80
CA ALA A 155 -12.80 12.10 17.31
C ALA A 155 -13.86 11.82 16.24
N ALA A 156 -13.67 12.34 15.02
CA ALA A 156 -14.58 12.09 13.90
C ALA A 156 -14.66 10.59 13.56
N MET A 157 -13.52 9.90 13.54
CA MET A 157 -13.47 8.45 13.31
C MET A 157 -14.19 7.66 14.41
N THR A 158 -14.05 8.09 15.67
CA THR A 158 -14.73 7.48 16.82
C THR A 158 -16.25 7.66 16.71
N VAL A 159 -16.71 8.87 16.39
CA VAL A 159 -18.14 9.15 16.17
C VAL A 159 -18.70 8.31 15.03
N LEU A 160 -18.02 8.27 13.88
CA LEU A 160 -18.48 7.47 12.73
C LEU A 160 -18.56 5.97 13.08
N THR A 161 -17.54 5.45 13.76
CA THR A 161 -17.51 4.04 14.18
C THR A 161 -18.61 3.74 15.20
N PHE A 162 -18.84 4.64 16.15
CA PHE A 162 -19.90 4.51 17.15
C PHE A 162 -21.29 4.55 16.51
N MET A 163 -21.54 5.50 15.61
CA MET A 163 -22.82 5.63 14.92
C MET A 163 -23.10 4.41 14.04
N GLN A 164 -22.09 3.90 13.33
CA GLN A 164 -22.24 2.67 12.55
C GLN A 164 -22.57 1.45 13.42
N TYR A 165 -21.96 1.34 14.60
CA TYR A 165 -22.25 0.24 15.54
C TYR A 165 -23.64 0.36 16.17
N ARG A 166 -24.08 1.57 16.49
CA ARG A 166 -25.35 1.82 17.20
C ARG A 166 -26.57 1.92 16.28
N PHE A 167 -26.38 2.38 15.05
CA PHE A 167 -27.44 2.65 14.08
C PHE A 167 -27.18 1.87 12.78
N PRO A 168 -27.84 0.72 12.57
CA PRO A 168 -27.67 -0.08 11.35
C PRO A 168 -28.06 0.63 10.06
N TRP A 169 -28.88 1.68 10.14
CA TRP A 169 -29.33 2.50 9.00
C TRP A 169 -28.35 3.62 8.64
N TRP A 170 -27.26 3.81 9.40
CA TRP A 170 -26.32 4.90 9.19
C TRP A 170 -25.59 4.76 7.84
N PRO A 171 -25.69 5.77 6.94
CA PRO A 171 -25.20 5.62 5.57
C PRO A 171 -23.69 5.86 5.41
N LEU A 172 -23.05 6.52 6.38
CA LEU A 172 -21.64 6.93 6.27
C LEU A 172 -20.71 5.88 6.87
N HIS A 173 -19.91 5.26 6.01
CA HIS A 173 -18.93 4.26 6.43
C HIS A 173 -17.60 4.92 6.88
N PRO A 174 -17.04 4.56 8.06
CA PRO A 174 -15.81 5.16 8.60
C PRO A 174 -14.57 4.92 7.73
N VAL A 175 -14.59 3.87 6.88
CA VAL A 175 -13.52 3.58 5.91
C VAL A 175 -13.19 4.80 5.05
N GLY A 176 -14.19 5.54 4.56
CA GLY A 176 -13.96 6.69 3.68
C GLY A 176 -13.06 7.74 4.32
N LEU A 177 -13.27 8.03 5.60
CA LEU A 177 -12.43 8.96 6.35
C LEU A 177 -10.99 8.44 6.47
N ALA A 178 -10.82 7.15 6.78
CA ALA A 178 -9.52 6.53 7.00
C ALA A 178 -8.63 6.50 5.74
N ILE A 179 -9.24 6.43 4.56
CA ILE A 179 -8.53 6.19 3.29
C ILE A 179 -8.47 7.44 2.39
N SER A 180 -9.25 8.49 2.69
CA SER A 180 -9.41 9.68 1.84
C SER A 180 -8.11 10.45 1.58
N ALA A 181 -7.21 10.50 2.57
CA ALA A 181 -5.93 11.22 2.47
C ALA A 181 -4.86 10.46 1.67
N ILE A 182 -5.13 9.20 1.28
CA ILE A 182 -4.16 8.37 0.57
C ILE A 182 -4.15 8.77 -0.90
N TRP A 183 -2.97 9.15 -1.41
CA TRP A 183 -2.80 9.59 -2.79
C TRP A 183 -3.30 8.57 -3.83
N MET A 184 -3.11 7.27 -3.56
CA MET A 184 -3.61 6.19 -4.42
C MET A 184 -5.13 6.12 -4.46
N VAL A 185 -5.81 6.34 -3.34
CA VAL A 185 -7.27 6.36 -3.29
C VAL A 185 -7.79 7.52 -4.13
N ARG A 186 -7.10 8.67 -4.14
CA ARG A 186 -7.44 9.80 -5.01
C ARG A 186 -7.34 9.44 -6.50
N ASN A 187 -6.31 8.68 -6.89
CA ASN A 187 -6.14 8.23 -8.27
C ASN A 187 -7.13 7.12 -8.66
N GLN A 188 -7.54 6.27 -7.71
CA GLN A 188 -8.49 5.18 -7.93
C GLN A 188 -9.96 5.60 -7.80
N ALA A 189 -10.25 6.75 -7.18
CA ALA A 189 -11.62 7.22 -6.95
C ALA A 189 -12.47 7.24 -8.23
N PRO A 190 -11.99 7.73 -9.40
CA PRO A 190 -12.76 7.67 -10.63
C PRO A 190 -13.10 6.24 -11.05
N ALA A 191 -12.15 5.30 -10.93
CA ALA A 191 -12.38 3.90 -11.26
C ALA A 191 -13.40 3.24 -10.32
N ILE A 192 -13.39 3.60 -9.02
CA ILE A 192 -14.40 3.15 -8.05
C ILE A 192 -15.79 3.64 -8.46
N PHE A 193 -15.93 4.91 -8.86
CA PHE A 193 -17.21 5.45 -9.33
C PHE A 193 -17.70 4.79 -10.62
N VAL A 194 -16.80 4.51 -11.56
CA VAL A 194 -17.13 3.77 -12.80
C VAL A 194 -17.59 2.35 -12.47
N ALA A 195 -16.88 1.64 -11.59
CA ALA A 195 -17.27 0.30 -11.15
C ALA A 195 -18.62 0.31 -10.43
N TRP A 196 -18.87 1.31 -9.58
CA TRP A 196 -20.15 1.50 -8.90
C TRP A 196 -21.29 1.80 -9.88
N ALA A 197 -21.07 2.67 -10.86
CA ALA A 197 -22.05 3.01 -11.88
C ALA A 197 -22.39 1.78 -12.74
N ALA A 198 -21.37 1.06 -13.23
CA ALA A 198 -21.54 -0.16 -14.01
C ALA A 198 -22.33 -1.22 -13.22
N LYS A 199 -21.94 -1.47 -11.96
CA LYS A 199 -22.65 -2.41 -11.08
C LYS A 199 -24.10 -1.99 -10.85
N SER A 200 -24.33 -0.70 -10.59
CA SER A 200 -25.68 -0.17 -10.33
C SER A 200 -26.58 -0.29 -11.55
N LEU A 201 -26.05 -0.04 -12.75
CA LEU A 201 -26.78 -0.22 -14.02
C LEU A 201 -27.12 -1.70 -14.24
N ILE A 202 -26.14 -2.60 -14.10
CA ILE A 202 -26.35 -4.05 -14.27
C ILE A 202 -27.43 -4.57 -13.30
N MET A 203 -27.32 -4.19 -12.03
CA MET A 203 -28.28 -4.59 -11.00
C MET A 203 -29.67 -3.99 -11.23
N ARG A 204 -29.76 -2.75 -11.70
CA ARG A 204 -31.04 -2.05 -11.97
C ARG A 204 -31.78 -2.61 -13.18
N PHE A 205 -31.07 -2.97 -14.25
CA PHE A 205 -31.68 -3.40 -15.50
C PHE A 205 -31.80 -4.92 -15.66
N GLY A 206 -30.90 -5.71 -15.06
CA GLY A 206 -30.89 -7.16 -15.25
C GLY A 206 -30.84 -7.99 -13.98
N GLY A 207 -30.92 -7.36 -12.81
CA GLY A 207 -30.94 -8.04 -11.52
C GLY A 207 -29.71 -8.92 -11.27
N ILE A 208 -29.88 -9.92 -10.39
CA ILE A 208 -28.79 -10.79 -9.95
C ILE A 208 -28.30 -11.74 -11.06
N GLU A 209 -29.17 -12.09 -12.01
CA GLU A 209 -28.83 -13.02 -13.09
C GLU A 209 -27.89 -12.36 -14.10
N LEU A 210 -28.19 -11.13 -14.54
CA LEU A 210 -27.30 -10.39 -15.42
C LEU A 210 -25.97 -10.07 -14.72
N TYR A 211 -26.00 -9.79 -13.41
CA TYR A 211 -24.79 -9.62 -12.62
C TYR A 211 -23.86 -10.85 -12.69
N ARG A 212 -24.43 -12.06 -12.53
CA ARG A 212 -23.64 -13.31 -12.65
C ARG A 212 -23.12 -13.54 -14.07
N LYS A 213 -23.91 -13.20 -15.09
CA LYS A 213 -23.48 -13.29 -16.51
C LYS A 213 -22.43 -12.25 -16.90
N ALA A 214 -22.42 -11.08 -16.25
CA ALA A 214 -21.45 -10.02 -16.49
C ALA A 214 -20.14 -10.22 -15.72
N ALA A 215 -20.12 -11.00 -14.63
CA ALA A 215 -18.92 -11.24 -13.83
C ALA A 215 -17.70 -11.74 -14.65
N PRO A 216 -17.84 -12.70 -15.59
CA PRO A 216 -16.73 -13.13 -16.45
C PRO A 216 -16.11 -12.01 -17.30
N PHE A 217 -16.89 -11.01 -17.72
CA PHE A 217 -16.37 -9.87 -18.49
C PHE A 217 -15.38 -9.03 -17.67
N PHE A 218 -15.72 -8.71 -16.41
CA PHE A 218 -14.81 -7.94 -15.54
C PHE A 218 -13.57 -8.74 -15.15
N ILE A 219 -13.72 -10.05 -14.92
CA ILE A 219 -12.58 -10.95 -14.71
C ILE A 219 -11.70 -10.97 -15.97
N GLY A 220 -12.31 -11.03 -17.15
CA GLY A 220 -11.62 -10.95 -18.44
C GLY A 220 -10.89 -9.62 -18.65
N LEU A 221 -11.43 -8.49 -18.18
CA LEU A 221 -10.76 -7.20 -18.23
C LEU A 221 -9.49 -7.19 -17.38
N ILE A 222 -9.56 -7.75 -16.16
CA ILE A 222 -8.40 -7.89 -15.27
C ILE A 222 -7.35 -8.82 -15.90
N ALA A 223 -7.79 -9.98 -16.40
CA ALA A 223 -6.90 -10.94 -17.06
C ALA A 223 -6.25 -10.33 -18.31
N GLY A 224 -7.02 -9.60 -19.12
CA GLY A 224 -6.54 -8.92 -20.33
C GLY A 224 -5.49 -7.86 -20.02
N TYR A 225 -5.65 -7.09 -18.94
CA TYR A 225 -4.64 -6.15 -18.48
C TYR A 225 -3.30 -6.86 -18.15
N PHE A 226 -3.34 -7.92 -17.34
CA PHE A 226 -2.14 -8.69 -16.99
C PHE A 226 -1.52 -9.41 -18.20
N LEU A 227 -2.33 -9.93 -19.12
CA LEU A 227 -1.86 -10.50 -20.38
C LEU A 227 -1.18 -9.43 -21.24
N GLY A 228 -1.75 -8.24 -21.35
CA GLY A 228 -1.15 -7.13 -22.10
C GLY A 228 0.20 -6.70 -21.51
N VAL A 229 0.31 -6.64 -20.18
CA VAL A 229 1.59 -6.40 -19.48
C VAL A 229 2.59 -7.50 -19.80
N GLY A 230 2.18 -8.77 -19.72
CA GLY A 230 3.05 -9.90 -20.02
C GLY A 230 3.52 -9.93 -21.48
N LEU A 231 2.63 -9.63 -22.43
CA LEU A 231 2.97 -9.53 -23.84
C LEU A 231 3.93 -8.37 -24.10
N SER A 232 3.71 -7.22 -23.47
CA SER A 232 4.61 -6.07 -23.58
C SER A 232 6.01 -6.42 -23.05
N PHE A 233 6.09 -7.17 -21.96
CA PHE A 233 7.37 -7.66 -21.44
C PHE A 233 8.07 -8.61 -22.41
N LEU A 234 7.34 -9.53 -23.04
CA LEU A 234 7.91 -10.42 -24.07
C LEU A 234 8.40 -9.64 -25.29
N VAL A 235 7.67 -8.60 -25.71
CA VAL A 235 8.09 -7.70 -26.78
C VAL A 235 9.38 -6.97 -26.41
N ASP A 236 9.48 -6.44 -25.19
CA ASP A 236 10.69 -5.77 -24.72
C ASP A 236 11.90 -6.73 -24.67
N VAL A 237 11.71 -7.98 -24.23
CA VAL A 237 12.77 -9.00 -24.24
C VAL A 237 13.21 -9.34 -25.68
N ALA A 238 12.27 -9.45 -26.62
CA ALA A 238 12.55 -9.87 -27.98
C ALA A 238 13.13 -8.75 -28.87
N PHE A 239 12.65 -7.52 -28.72
CA PHE A 239 12.97 -6.41 -29.62
C PHE A 239 13.83 -5.31 -28.97
N PHE A 240 13.83 -5.19 -27.64
CA PHE A 240 14.55 -4.14 -26.90
C PHE A 240 15.39 -4.70 -25.73
N PRO A 241 16.28 -5.68 -25.97
CA PRO A 241 17.09 -6.28 -24.91
C PRO A 241 17.97 -5.20 -24.25
N GLY A 242 17.78 -4.99 -22.95
CA GLY A 242 18.50 -3.98 -22.17
C GLY A 242 17.97 -2.55 -22.26
N ASN A 243 16.98 -2.26 -23.13
CA ASN A 243 16.34 -0.95 -23.28
C ASN A 243 14.80 -1.06 -23.24
N GLY A 244 14.27 -1.94 -22.39
CA GLY A 244 12.83 -2.12 -22.21
C GLY A 244 12.14 -0.87 -21.69
N HIS A 245 10.85 -0.74 -21.98
CA HIS A 245 10.06 0.40 -21.58
C HIS A 245 9.44 0.17 -20.19
N PRO A 246 9.10 1.23 -19.44
CA PRO A 246 8.32 1.08 -18.22
C PRO A 246 6.89 0.65 -18.57
N ILE A 247 6.60 -0.65 -18.50
CA ILE A 247 5.29 -1.23 -18.82
C ILE A 247 4.29 -1.03 -17.66
N LEU A 248 4.79 -0.92 -16.42
CA LEU A 248 3.96 -0.74 -15.23
C LEU A 248 4.53 0.38 -14.35
N HIS A 249 3.77 1.46 -14.22
CA HIS A 249 4.03 2.50 -13.23
C HIS A 249 3.23 2.15 -11.96
N GLY A 250 3.93 1.62 -10.95
CA GLY A 250 3.43 1.44 -9.59
C GLY A 250 3.89 2.57 -8.67
#